data_AF-A0A0D2H0F6-F1
#
_entry.id   AF-A0A0D2H0F6-F1
#
_cell.length_a   1.000
_cell.length_b   1.000
_cell.length_c   1.000
_cell.angle_alpha   90.00
_cell.angle_beta   90.00
_cell.angle_gamma   90.00
#
_symmetry.space_group_name_H-M   'P 1'
#
loop_
_entity.id
_entity.type
_entity.pdbx_description
1 polymer ?
#
loop_
_entity_poly.entity_id
_entity_poly.type
_entity_poly.pdbx_seq_one_letter_code
_entity_poly.pdbx_strand_id
1 'polypeptide(L)'
;MGGEYAADELRKTTREHLSSIMDNSDQLDIVVKAFASLDAVSSTLIRDGKIRDERHFRKVVADFNSRSPFFDFLDVGPGRERADQKIRESLKFYVDTPQCKHILLACCHDAGYAPFLGQLVGDSCVFERVTLIEGDFVAPAFKQLNFKTTSFPSVFMAPDSINGPGQNTKKFTIEVPSQQMDKLASGVVNSSGYRVDIPLSVDENLLKRIKSLNLCHWLFLRGECRGCSRNHAHPPLTDPEFDALWLLARQGFCNKAKQSRCDDIKCIYGHGHGHGQ
;
A
#
# COMPACT_ATOMS: atom_id res chain seq x y z
N MET A 1 -18.88 -4.36 11.09
CA MET A 1 -18.16 -4.55 12.36
C MET A 1 -17.86 -3.18 12.93
N GLY A 2 -18.03 -2.99 14.24
CA GLY A 2 -17.88 -1.69 14.91
C GLY A 2 -16.54 -1.51 15.63
N GLY A 3 -16.32 -0.34 16.22
CA GLY A 3 -15.06 -0.02 16.90
C GLY A 3 -14.80 -0.82 18.17
N GLU A 4 -15.84 -1.10 18.96
CA GLU A 4 -15.72 -1.90 20.19
C GLU A 4 -15.18 -3.30 19.89
N TYR A 5 -15.75 -3.95 18.86
CA TYR A 5 -15.31 -5.28 18.42
C TYR A 5 -13.85 -5.26 17.97
N ALA A 6 -13.44 -4.24 17.20
CA ALA A 6 -12.05 -4.11 16.75
C ALA A 6 -11.07 -3.94 17.92
N ALA A 7 -11.45 -3.17 18.94
CA ALA A 7 -10.63 -3.00 20.15
C ALA A 7 -10.54 -4.29 20.97
N ASP A 8 -11.66 -5.01 21.15
CA ASP A 8 -11.69 -6.28 21.86
C ASP A 8 -10.84 -7.36 21.17
N GLU A 9 -11.01 -7.50 19.86
CA GLU A 9 -10.26 -8.48 19.07
C GLU A 9 -8.77 -8.14 19.05
N LEU A 10 -8.39 -6.86 18.85
CA LEU A 10 -7.00 -6.44 18.93
C LEU A 10 -6.38 -6.72 20.30
N ARG A 11 -7.10 -6.44 21.39
CA ARG A 11 -6.64 -6.72 22.75
C ARG A 11 -6.44 -8.22 22.97
N LYS A 12 -7.42 -9.03 22.56
CA LYS A 12 -7.39 -10.49 22.68
C LYS A 12 -6.19 -11.06 21.92
N THR A 13 -6.07 -10.78 20.62
CA THR A 13 -4.99 -11.30 19.78
C THR A 13 -3.63 -10.82 20.25
N THR A 14 -3.53 -9.57 20.74
CA THR A 14 -2.28 -9.05 21.34
C THR A 14 -1.90 -9.84 22.60
N ARG A 15 -2.85 -10.11 23.50
CA ARG A 15 -2.59 -10.92 24.72
C ARG A 15 -2.15 -12.33 24.37
N GLU A 16 -2.83 -12.99 23.42
CA GLU A 16 -2.46 -14.32 22.93
C GLU A 16 -1.03 -14.31 22.37
N HIS A 17 -0.70 -13.33 21.52
CA HIS A 17 0.65 -13.21 20.97
C HIS A 17 1.71 -12.99 22.06
N LEU A 18 1.49 -12.04 22.98
CA LEU A 18 2.45 -11.77 24.06
C LEU A 18 2.67 -13.00 24.95
N SER A 19 1.62 -13.75 25.26
CA SER A 19 1.74 -15.00 26.03
C SER A 19 2.60 -16.07 25.35
N SER A 20 2.73 -16.02 24.02
CA SER A 20 3.58 -16.95 23.27
C SER A 20 5.05 -16.56 23.22
N ILE A 21 5.38 -15.30 23.52
CA ILE A 21 6.75 -14.77 23.37
C ILE A 21 7.40 -14.31 24.67
N MET A 22 6.64 -14.15 25.77
CA MET A 22 7.18 -13.69 27.04
C MET A 22 6.37 -14.15 28.26
N ASP A 23 7.08 -14.42 29.36
CA ASP A 23 6.50 -14.76 30.66
C ASP A 23 5.86 -13.55 31.34
N ASN A 24 4.87 -13.81 32.22
CA ASN A 24 4.15 -12.78 32.99
C ASN A 24 3.51 -11.68 32.11
N SER A 25 3.20 -11.98 30.85
CA SER A 25 2.56 -11.05 29.91
C SER A 25 1.15 -10.63 30.33
N ASP A 26 0.51 -11.40 31.21
CA ASP A 26 -0.78 -11.11 31.81
C ASP A 26 -0.76 -9.85 32.69
N GLN A 27 0.39 -9.52 33.28
CA GLN A 27 0.61 -8.35 34.13
C GLN A 27 0.86 -7.05 33.34
N LEU A 28 1.01 -7.14 32.01
CA LEU A 28 1.33 -6.00 31.17
C LEU A 28 0.09 -5.22 30.74
N ASP A 29 0.16 -3.90 30.86
CA ASP A 29 -0.79 -3.01 30.21
C ASP A 29 -0.53 -2.97 28.69
N ILE A 30 -1.61 -2.97 27.91
CA ILE A 30 -1.54 -2.84 26.46
C ILE A 30 -1.94 -1.42 26.08
N VAL A 31 -0.96 -0.68 25.54
CA VAL A 31 -1.17 0.67 25.00
C VAL A 31 -1.22 0.58 23.48
N VAL A 32 -2.30 1.09 22.88
CA VAL A 32 -2.49 1.11 21.43
C VAL A 32 -2.57 2.55 20.96
N LYS A 33 -1.75 2.89 19.96
CA LYS A 33 -1.79 4.18 19.28
C LYS A 33 -1.88 3.97 17.77
N ALA A 34 -3.07 4.16 17.23
CA ALA A 34 -3.33 4.17 15.79
C ALA A 34 -3.32 5.63 15.30
N PHE A 35 -2.42 5.94 14.36
CA PHE A 35 -2.29 7.28 13.78
C PHE A 35 -2.75 7.27 12.34
N ALA A 36 -3.73 8.10 11.99
CA ALA A 36 -4.13 8.29 10.59
C ALA A 36 -4.76 9.67 10.37
N SER A 37 -4.84 10.09 9.11
CA SER A 37 -5.78 11.17 8.75
C SER A 37 -7.18 10.57 8.67
N LEU A 38 -8.05 10.93 9.63
CA LEU A 38 -9.39 10.34 9.66
C LEU A 38 -10.19 10.69 8.40
N ASP A 39 -10.03 11.89 7.87
CA ASP A 39 -10.67 12.31 6.63
C ASP A 39 -10.22 11.45 5.44
N ALA A 40 -8.91 11.20 5.29
CA ALA A 40 -8.37 10.41 4.19
C ALA A 40 -8.78 8.93 4.28
N VAL A 41 -8.76 8.37 5.50
CA VAL A 41 -9.20 6.99 5.76
C VAL A 41 -10.69 6.86 5.52
N SER A 42 -11.51 7.75 6.10
CA SER A 42 -12.97 7.78 5.91
C SER A 42 -13.33 7.85 4.43
N SER A 43 -12.76 8.80 3.69
CA SER A 43 -13.00 8.97 2.25
C SER A 43 -12.64 7.71 1.46
N THR A 44 -11.53 7.05 1.81
CA THR A 44 -11.10 5.80 1.18
C THR A 44 -12.06 4.65 1.48
N LEU A 45 -12.45 4.48 2.74
CA LEU A 45 -13.36 3.40 3.15
C LEU A 45 -14.77 3.57 2.58
N ILE A 46 -15.26 4.80 2.43
CA ILE A 46 -16.54 5.10 1.80
C ILE A 46 -16.48 4.80 0.30
N ARG A 47 -15.45 5.29 -0.39
CA ARG A 47 -15.23 5.00 -1.82
C ARG A 47 -15.15 3.51 -2.10
N ASP A 48 -14.52 2.74 -1.22
CA ASP A 48 -14.36 1.30 -1.35
C ASP A 48 -15.61 0.50 -0.90
N GLY A 49 -16.68 1.18 -0.45
CA GLY A 49 -17.92 0.57 0.01
C GLY A 49 -17.79 -0.19 1.35
N LYS A 50 -16.69 0.02 2.09
CA LYS A 50 -16.43 -0.62 3.39
C LYS A 50 -17.20 0.05 4.52
N ILE A 51 -17.48 1.35 4.38
CA ILE A 51 -18.24 2.15 5.33
C ILE A 51 -19.28 2.99 4.56
N ARG A 52 -20.45 3.18 5.18
CA ARG A 52 -21.58 3.91 4.59
C ARG A 52 -21.29 5.41 4.40
N ASP A 53 -20.83 6.06 5.45
CA ASP A 53 -20.63 7.50 5.51
C ASP A 53 -19.63 7.87 6.62
N GLU A 54 -19.24 9.14 6.66
CA GLU A 54 -18.26 9.64 7.61
C GLU A 54 -18.75 9.56 9.06
N ARG A 55 -20.07 9.67 9.30
CA ARG A 55 -20.63 9.57 10.66
C ARG A 55 -20.45 8.16 11.21
N HIS A 56 -20.66 7.15 10.36
CA HIS A 56 -20.38 5.77 10.72
C HIS A 56 -18.88 5.58 11.04
N PHE A 57 -17.96 6.09 10.23
CA PHE A 57 -16.53 5.98 10.55
C PHE A 57 -16.15 6.68 11.86
N ARG A 58 -16.64 7.90 12.10
CA ARG A 58 -16.42 8.62 13.36
C ARG A 58 -16.97 7.84 14.56
N LYS A 59 -18.14 7.18 14.42
CA LYS A 59 -18.65 6.29 15.46
C LYS A 59 -17.72 5.11 15.72
N VAL A 60 -17.21 4.45 14.67
CA VAL A 60 -16.24 3.35 14.81
C VAL A 60 -14.98 3.82 15.56
N VAL A 61 -14.46 5.00 15.25
CA VAL A 61 -13.31 5.58 15.95
C VAL A 61 -13.64 5.88 17.42
N ALA A 62 -14.79 6.50 17.70
CA ALA A 62 -15.21 6.80 19.07
C ALA A 62 -15.42 5.53 19.91
N ASP A 63 -16.09 4.54 19.34
CA ASP A 63 -16.32 3.23 19.93
C ASP A 63 -14.98 2.54 20.27
N PHE A 64 -14.02 2.55 19.34
CA PHE A 64 -12.68 2.00 19.57
C PHE A 64 -11.95 2.71 20.72
N ASN A 65 -11.94 4.04 20.70
CA ASN A 65 -11.25 4.87 21.72
C ASN A 65 -11.87 4.69 23.12
N SER A 66 -13.19 4.57 23.19
CA SER A 66 -13.90 4.43 24.46
C SER A 66 -13.83 3.02 25.06
N ARG A 67 -13.47 2.01 24.26
CA ARG A 67 -13.54 0.61 24.68
C ARG A 67 -12.45 0.22 25.68
N SER A 68 -11.28 0.84 25.63
CA SER A 68 -10.15 0.55 26.53
C SER A 68 -9.39 1.82 26.89
N PRO A 69 -9.02 2.05 28.17
CA PRO A 69 -8.40 3.30 28.63
C PRO A 69 -7.12 3.71 27.90
N PHE A 70 -6.41 2.75 27.29
CA PHE A 70 -5.13 2.98 26.61
C PHE A 70 -5.21 2.76 25.10
N PHE A 71 -6.41 2.74 24.52
CA PHE A 71 -6.59 2.57 23.08
C PHE A 71 -6.95 3.91 22.46
N ASP A 72 -6.02 4.45 21.67
CA ASP A 72 -6.16 5.73 21.01
C ASP A 72 -6.10 5.56 19.48
N PHE A 73 -7.17 5.93 18.80
CA PHE A 73 -7.18 6.19 17.36
C PHE A 73 -7.20 7.71 17.16
N LEU A 74 -6.04 8.22 16.75
CA LEU A 74 -5.71 9.64 16.73
C LEU A 74 -5.73 10.19 15.31
N ASP A 75 -6.49 11.27 15.13
CA ASP A 75 -6.45 12.06 13.90
C ASP A 75 -5.18 12.91 13.86
N VAL A 76 -4.38 12.75 12.79
CA VAL A 76 -3.19 13.59 12.55
C VAL A 76 -3.49 14.77 11.62
N GLY A 77 -4.73 14.88 11.16
CA GLY A 77 -5.18 15.87 10.19
C GLY A 77 -4.59 15.64 8.80
N PRO A 78 -4.82 16.59 7.87
CA PRO A 78 -4.37 16.46 6.50
C PRO A 78 -2.85 16.68 6.37
N GLY A 79 -2.19 15.90 5.52
CA GLY A 79 -0.78 16.08 5.21
C GLY A 79 -0.07 14.74 4.99
N ARG A 80 0.95 14.76 4.14
CA ARG A 80 1.84 13.60 3.96
C ARG A 80 2.74 13.46 5.19
N GLU A 81 3.12 12.24 5.52
CA GLU A 81 4.14 11.89 6.53
C GLU A 81 3.83 12.30 7.99
N ARG A 82 2.66 12.88 8.29
CA ARG A 82 2.29 13.26 9.66
C ARG A 82 2.07 12.06 10.57
N ALA A 83 1.39 11.03 10.07
CA ALA A 83 1.25 9.75 10.76
C ALA A 83 2.63 9.11 10.96
N ASP A 84 3.45 9.12 9.91
CA ASP A 84 4.79 8.54 9.92
C ASP A 84 5.72 9.21 10.93
N GLN A 85 5.65 10.53 11.07
CA GLN A 85 6.37 11.25 12.10
C GLN A 85 5.92 10.82 13.51
N LYS A 86 4.61 10.71 13.75
CA LYS A 86 4.10 10.26 15.06
C LYS A 86 4.51 8.82 15.35
N ILE A 87 4.46 7.92 14.36
CA ILE A 87 4.89 6.52 14.51
C ILE A 87 6.38 6.46 14.85
N ARG A 88 7.24 7.17 14.09
CA ARG A 88 8.69 7.18 14.31
C ARG A 88 9.06 7.71 15.69
N GLU A 89 8.54 8.86 16.09
CA GLU A 89 8.87 9.46 17.38
C GLU A 89 8.26 8.68 18.56
N SER A 90 7.06 8.10 18.40
CA SER A 90 6.50 7.20 19.41
C SER A 90 7.34 5.94 19.58
N LEU A 91 7.84 5.36 18.47
CA LEU A 91 8.71 4.19 18.54
C LEU A 91 9.98 4.52 19.32
N LYS A 92 10.68 5.61 19.00
CA LYS A 92 11.88 6.05 19.74
C LYS A 92 11.61 6.17 21.23
N PHE A 93 10.53 6.86 21.60
CA PHE A 93 10.15 7.05 23.00
C PHE A 93 9.95 5.71 23.73
N TYR A 94 9.16 4.80 23.16
CA TYR A 94 8.87 3.52 23.82
C TYR A 94 10.05 2.57 23.83
N VAL A 95 10.90 2.62 22.80
CA VAL A 95 12.17 1.87 22.78
C VAL A 95 13.05 2.27 23.96
N ASP A 96 13.18 3.57 24.24
CA ASP A 96 14.00 4.09 25.33
C ASP A 96 13.32 3.98 26.72
N THR A 97 12.06 3.55 26.77
CA THR A 97 11.28 3.43 28.02
C THR A 97 11.48 2.06 28.66
N PRO A 98 12.13 1.94 29.84
CA PRO A 98 12.41 0.63 30.46
C PRO A 98 11.17 -0.15 30.92
N GLN A 99 10.06 0.55 31.13
CA GLN A 99 8.76 -0.04 31.47
C GLN A 99 8.10 -0.68 30.23
N CYS A 100 8.47 -0.27 29.02
CA CYS A 100 7.97 -0.87 27.78
C CYS A 100 8.74 -2.18 27.51
N LYS A 101 8.05 -3.29 27.75
CA LYS A 101 8.66 -4.63 27.65
C LYS A 101 8.70 -5.16 26.23
N HIS A 102 7.70 -4.81 25.42
CA HIS A 102 7.59 -5.25 24.03
C HIS A 102 6.82 -4.22 23.20
N ILE A 103 7.18 -4.11 21.92
CA ILE A 103 6.56 -3.20 20.96
C ILE A 103 6.07 -4.00 19.76
N LEU A 104 4.78 -3.86 19.47
CA LEU A 104 4.18 -4.35 18.24
C LEU A 104 4.00 -3.18 17.26
N LEU A 105 4.62 -3.26 16.09
CA LEU A 105 4.65 -2.17 15.12
C LEU A 105 3.97 -2.56 13.81
N ALA A 106 2.85 -1.91 13.49
CA ALA A 106 2.07 -2.14 12.27
C ALA A 106 2.33 -1.04 11.21
N CYS A 107 3.50 -1.07 10.57
CA CYS A 107 3.89 -0.08 9.54
C CYS A 107 4.46 -0.71 8.25
N CYS A 108 4.37 -2.04 8.13
CA CYS A 108 5.05 -2.81 7.08
C CYS A 108 4.59 -2.52 5.64
N HIS A 109 3.45 -1.84 5.47
CA HIS A 109 2.91 -1.53 4.15
C HIS A 109 3.67 -0.40 3.43
N ASP A 110 4.43 0.42 4.17
CA ASP A 110 5.15 1.57 3.63
C ASP A 110 6.67 1.41 3.76
N ALA A 111 7.35 1.35 2.62
CA ALA A 111 8.81 1.22 2.56
C ALA A 111 9.56 2.42 3.19
N GLY A 112 8.90 3.57 3.38
CA GLY A 112 9.46 4.77 4.00
C GLY A 112 9.91 4.56 5.45
N TYR A 113 9.38 3.57 6.17
CA TYR A 113 9.83 3.23 7.53
C TYR A 113 11.12 2.40 7.56
N ALA A 114 11.47 1.72 6.46
CA ALA A 114 12.59 0.77 6.45
C ALA A 114 13.95 1.41 6.79
N PRO A 115 14.33 2.59 6.27
CA PRO A 115 15.59 3.24 6.64
C PRO A 115 15.69 3.58 8.12
N PHE A 116 14.58 3.98 8.74
CA PHE A 116 14.54 4.29 10.16
C PHE A 116 14.63 3.04 11.02
N LEU A 117 13.88 1.98 10.69
CA LEU A 117 13.97 0.71 11.40
C LEU A 117 15.34 0.05 11.24
N GLY A 118 16.00 0.24 10.09
CA GLY A 118 17.39 -0.21 9.88
C GLY A 118 18.38 0.39 10.87
N GLN A 119 18.13 1.59 11.40
CA GLN A 119 18.98 2.20 12.43
C GLN A 119 18.86 1.47 13.78
N LEU A 120 17.74 0.79 14.03
CA LEU A 120 17.48 0.06 15.27
C LEU A 120 18.07 -1.36 15.27
N VAL A 121 18.39 -1.91 14.09
CA VAL A 121 18.92 -3.29 13.96
C VAL A 121 20.28 -3.46 14.63
N GLY A 122 21.07 -2.39 14.72
CA GLY A 122 22.39 -2.41 15.37
C GLY A 122 22.33 -2.55 16.90
N ASP A 123 21.17 -2.31 17.52
CA ASP A 123 20.96 -2.45 18.96
C ASP A 123 20.15 -3.72 19.24
N SER A 124 20.84 -4.77 19.68
CA SER A 124 20.22 -6.07 19.95
C SER A 124 19.10 -6.01 21.01
N CYS A 125 19.19 -5.10 21.98
CA CYS A 125 18.17 -4.99 23.03
C CYS A 125 16.87 -4.35 22.51
N VAL A 126 16.98 -3.49 21.49
CA VAL A 126 15.84 -2.89 20.80
C VAL A 126 15.26 -3.87 19.81
N PHE A 127 16.14 -4.51 19.02
CA PHE A 127 15.77 -5.47 17.99
C PHE A 127 14.94 -6.64 18.54
N GLU A 128 15.29 -7.16 19.71
CA GLU A 128 14.55 -8.28 20.31
C GLU A 128 13.16 -7.91 20.84
N ARG A 129 12.96 -6.64 21.21
CA ARG A 129 11.72 -6.09 21.79
C ARG A 129 10.72 -5.58 20.74
N VAL A 130 11.09 -5.54 19.46
CA VAL A 130 10.21 -5.06 18.38
C VAL A 130 9.76 -6.24 17.53
N THR A 131 8.45 -6.48 17.48
CA THR A 131 7.82 -7.39 16.51
C THR A 131 6.99 -6.57 15.53
N LEU A 132 7.19 -6.81 14.25
CA LEU A 132 6.40 -6.18 13.19
C LEU A 132 5.08 -6.94 12.98
N ILE A 133 3.97 -6.21 12.90
CA ILE A 133 2.69 -6.78 12.50
C ILE A 133 2.58 -6.70 10.97
N GLU A 134 2.45 -7.86 10.34
CA GLU A 134 2.19 -8.03 8.92
C GLU A 134 0.69 -7.90 8.64
N GLY A 135 0.37 -7.07 7.66
CA GLY A 135 -0.96 -7.01 7.04
C GLY A 135 -0.97 -7.73 5.70
N ASP A 136 -1.94 -7.38 4.86
CA ASP A 136 -2.12 -7.88 3.49
C ASP A 136 -0.90 -7.63 2.59
N PHE A 137 -0.14 -6.59 2.89
CA PHE A 137 1.06 -6.22 2.16
C PHE A 137 2.22 -5.87 3.11
N VAL A 138 3.40 -6.46 2.82
CA VAL A 138 4.68 -6.13 3.45
C VAL A 138 5.63 -5.65 2.37
N ALA A 139 6.15 -4.43 2.52
CA ALA A 139 7.07 -3.87 1.53
C ALA A 139 8.38 -4.68 1.48
N PRO A 140 8.95 -4.94 0.28
CA PRO A 140 10.14 -5.80 0.15
C PRO A 140 11.36 -5.34 0.98
N ALA A 141 11.48 -4.04 1.24
CA ALA A 141 12.56 -3.47 2.05
C ALA A 141 12.62 -4.05 3.47
N PHE A 142 11.49 -4.48 4.05
CA PHE A 142 11.46 -5.05 5.39
C PHE A 142 12.05 -6.44 5.47
N LYS A 143 12.10 -7.20 4.35
CA LYS A 143 12.70 -8.54 4.32
C LYS A 143 14.19 -8.53 4.65
N GLN A 144 14.86 -7.40 4.43
CA GLN A 144 16.30 -7.26 4.68
C GLN A 144 16.61 -6.86 6.14
N LEU A 145 15.60 -6.42 6.90
CA LEU A 145 15.77 -5.90 8.25
C LEU A 145 15.73 -7.00 9.33
N ASN A 146 15.28 -8.21 8.98
CA ASN A 146 15.26 -9.41 9.84
C ASN A 146 14.50 -9.28 11.18
N PHE A 147 13.64 -8.26 11.36
CA PHE A 147 12.79 -8.17 12.55
C PHE A 147 11.88 -9.40 12.70
N LYS A 148 11.54 -9.74 13.95
CA LYS A 148 10.48 -10.70 14.23
C LYS A 148 9.17 -10.18 13.63
N THR A 149 8.38 -11.08 13.05
CA THR A 149 7.08 -10.72 12.48
C THR A 149 5.95 -11.57 13.03
N THR A 150 4.74 -11.03 13.01
CA THR A 150 3.51 -11.72 13.38
C THR A 150 2.34 -11.20 12.54
N SER A 151 1.24 -11.94 12.47
CA SER A 151 0.03 -11.51 11.76
C SER A 151 -1.20 -11.69 12.64
N PHE A 152 -2.11 -10.71 12.61
CA PHE A 152 -3.37 -10.76 13.35
C PHE A 152 -4.54 -10.81 12.35
N PRO A 153 -4.80 -11.97 11.71
CA PRO A 153 -5.79 -12.10 10.62
C PRO A 153 -7.22 -11.73 11.02
N SER A 154 -7.56 -11.82 12.31
CA SER A 154 -8.89 -11.42 12.83
C SER A 154 -9.04 -9.91 13.01
N VAL A 155 -7.92 -9.16 13.01
CA VAL A 155 -7.88 -7.70 13.22
C VAL A 155 -7.50 -6.97 11.94
N PHE A 156 -6.45 -7.45 11.28
CA PHE A 156 -5.93 -6.94 10.02
C PHE A 156 -6.18 -7.97 8.92
N MET A 157 -6.50 -7.50 7.73
CA MET A 157 -6.65 -8.39 6.59
C MET A 157 -5.34 -9.15 6.36
N ALA A 158 -5.38 -10.48 6.45
CA ALA A 158 -4.23 -11.29 6.12
C ALA A 158 -4.07 -11.42 4.60
N PRO A 159 -2.85 -11.63 4.09
CA PRO A 159 -2.67 -12.18 2.76
C PRO A 159 -3.24 -13.61 2.80
N ASP A 160 -4.39 -13.84 2.16
CA ASP A 160 -5.14 -15.09 2.23
C ASP A 160 -4.27 -16.36 2.17
N SER A 161 -4.63 -17.37 2.98
CA SER A 161 -4.14 -18.75 2.86
C SER A 161 -4.32 -19.26 1.42
N ILE A 162 -3.20 -19.34 0.69
CA ILE A 162 -3.13 -19.95 -0.65
C ILE A 162 -3.10 -21.47 -0.48
N ASN A 163 -4.27 -22.11 -0.42
CA ASN A 163 -4.48 -23.52 -0.79
C ASN A 163 -5.98 -23.78 -1.04
N GLY A 164 -6.43 -23.46 -2.25
CA GLY A 164 -7.78 -23.66 -2.77
C GLY A 164 -7.92 -22.92 -4.11
N PRO A 165 -8.58 -23.48 -5.14
CA PRO A 165 -8.39 -23.03 -6.52
C PRO A 165 -9.01 -21.65 -6.76
N GLY A 166 -8.19 -20.72 -7.24
CA GLY A 166 -8.64 -19.44 -7.80
C GLY A 166 -8.57 -18.26 -6.83
N GLN A 167 -7.48 -17.51 -6.90
CA GLN A 167 -7.34 -16.17 -6.33
C GLN A 167 -8.51 -15.28 -6.77
N ASN A 168 -9.29 -14.75 -5.83
CA ASN A 168 -10.13 -13.58 -6.11
C ASN A 168 -9.34 -12.31 -5.79
N THR A 169 -8.24 -12.10 -6.53
CA THR A 169 -7.85 -10.72 -6.86
C THR A 169 -9.10 -10.07 -7.43
N LYS A 170 -9.60 -8.96 -6.87
CA LYS A 170 -10.69 -8.23 -7.52
C LYS A 170 -10.21 -7.89 -8.92
N LYS A 171 -10.67 -8.64 -9.91
CA LYS A 171 -10.37 -8.44 -11.32
C LYS A 171 -11.21 -7.25 -11.74
N PHE A 172 -10.57 -6.10 -11.86
CA PHE A 172 -11.23 -4.92 -12.40
C PHE A 172 -11.16 -4.98 -13.91
N THR A 173 -12.28 -4.79 -14.57
CA THR A 173 -12.36 -4.70 -16.03
C THR A 173 -13.12 -3.45 -16.41
N ILE A 174 -12.62 -2.74 -17.42
CA ILE A 174 -13.34 -1.66 -18.08
C ILE A 174 -13.27 -1.89 -19.59
N GLU A 175 -14.25 -1.36 -20.31
CA GLU A 175 -14.18 -1.29 -21.78
C GLU A 175 -13.29 -0.12 -22.16
N VAL A 176 -12.14 -0.42 -22.77
CA VAL A 176 -11.27 0.58 -23.40
C VAL A 176 -11.70 0.69 -24.86
N PRO A 177 -12.02 1.89 -25.38
CA PRO A 177 -12.32 2.11 -26.79
C PRO A 177 -11.33 1.43 -27.73
N SER A 178 -11.81 0.72 -28.76
CA SER A 178 -10.96 -0.05 -29.68
C SER A 178 -9.87 0.80 -30.34
N GLN A 179 -10.19 2.05 -30.70
CA GLN A 179 -9.23 3.01 -31.28
C GLN A 179 -8.04 3.28 -30.35
N GLN A 180 -8.26 3.34 -29.03
CA GLN A 180 -7.20 3.50 -28.03
C GLN A 180 -6.38 2.22 -27.86
N MET A 181 -7.02 1.04 -27.97
CA MET A 181 -6.30 -0.23 -27.96
C MET A 181 -5.43 -0.44 -29.21
N ASP A 182 -5.89 0.02 -30.37
CA ASP A 182 -5.15 -0.07 -31.63
C ASP A 182 -3.88 0.80 -31.62
N LYS A 183 -3.92 1.95 -30.92
CA LYS A 183 -2.73 2.77 -30.65
C LYS A 183 -1.64 1.97 -29.93
N LEU A 184 -1.99 1.16 -28.92
CA LEU A 184 -1.02 0.31 -28.23
C LEU A 184 -0.44 -0.75 -29.15
N ALA A 185 -1.30 -1.38 -29.96
CA ALA A 185 -0.97 -2.47 -30.87
C ALA A 185 -0.21 -2.05 -32.15
N SER A 186 0.05 -0.76 -32.34
CA SER A 186 0.66 -0.20 -33.57
C SER A 186 2.08 -0.72 -33.88
N GLY A 187 2.72 -1.45 -32.97
CA GLY A 187 3.77 -2.42 -33.34
C GLY A 187 5.04 -1.86 -33.99
N VAL A 188 5.37 -0.58 -33.80
CA VAL A 188 6.55 0.04 -34.44
C VAL A 188 7.84 -0.63 -33.95
N VAL A 189 8.64 -1.12 -34.89
CA VAL A 189 9.95 -1.73 -34.66
C VAL A 189 11.05 -0.98 -35.40
N ASN A 190 12.27 -0.98 -34.85
CA ASN A 190 13.46 -0.48 -35.54
C ASN A 190 13.97 -1.50 -36.59
N SER A 191 15.00 -1.14 -37.34
CA SER A 191 15.64 -2.00 -38.35
C SER A 191 16.20 -3.31 -37.78
N SER A 192 16.49 -3.35 -36.48
CA SER A 192 16.94 -4.54 -35.76
C SER A 192 15.78 -5.37 -35.18
N GLY A 193 14.52 -5.00 -35.46
CA GLY A 193 13.33 -5.72 -35.04
C GLY A 193 12.90 -5.51 -33.58
N TYR A 194 13.48 -4.53 -32.87
CA TYR A 194 13.09 -4.17 -31.51
C TYR A 194 11.96 -3.14 -31.51
N ARG A 195 10.98 -3.30 -30.61
CA ARG A 195 9.91 -2.32 -30.45
C ARG A 195 10.48 -0.97 -30.01
N VAL A 196 9.94 0.11 -30.55
CA VAL A 196 10.26 1.48 -30.17
C VAL A 196 8.98 2.23 -29.80
N ASP A 197 9.11 3.19 -28.88
CA ASP A 197 7.98 3.97 -28.41
C ASP A 197 7.63 5.07 -29.42
N ILE A 198 6.38 5.10 -29.86
CA ILE A 198 5.84 6.13 -30.77
C ILE A 198 5.79 7.46 -30.02
N PRO A 199 6.35 8.57 -30.50
CA PRO A 199 6.28 9.85 -29.80
C PRO A 199 4.82 10.27 -29.53
N LEU A 200 4.51 10.61 -28.28
CA LEU A 200 3.21 11.12 -27.85
C LEU A 200 3.34 12.62 -27.58
N SER A 201 2.49 13.43 -28.19
CA SER A 201 2.38 14.85 -27.88
C SER A 201 1.21 15.06 -26.93
N VAL A 202 1.50 15.50 -25.71
CA VAL A 202 0.51 15.68 -24.65
C VAL A 202 0.71 17.05 -24.01
N ASP A 203 -0.38 17.78 -23.80
CA ASP A 203 -0.37 19.05 -23.07
C ASP A 203 0.19 18.87 -21.63
N GLU A 204 1.08 19.76 -21.21
CA GLU A 204 1.75 19.63 -19.91
C GLU A 204 0.80 19.76 -18.72
N ASN A 205 -0.24 20.59 -18.82
CA ASN A 205 -1.20 20.77 -17.73
C ASN A 205 -2.06 19.53 -17.58
N LEU A 206 -2.47 18.92 -18.70
CA LEU A 206 -3.15 17.64 -18.73
C LEU A 206 -2.28 16.52 -18.12
N LEU A 207 -0.99 16.46 -18.49
CA LEU A 207 -0.07 15.47 -17.95
C LEU A 207 0.09 15.59 -16.43
N LYS A 208 0.21 16.82 -15.90
CA LYS A 208 0.27 17.09 -14.45
C LYS A 208 -1.02 16.66 -13.76
N ARG A 209 -2.18 16.97 -14.34
CA ARG A 209 -3.49 16.56 -13.82
C ARG A 209 -3.60 15.04 -13.75
N ILE A 210 -3.33 14.34 -14.85
CA ILE A 210 -3.43 12.87 -14.92
C ILE A 210 -2.45 12.19 -13.95
N LYS A 211 -1.23 12.72 -13.82
CA LYS A 211 -0.25 12.23 -12.83
C LYS A 211 -0.77 12.34 -11.39
N SER A 212 -1.47 13.42 -11.06
CA SER A 212 -2.01 13.65 -9.71
C SER A 212 -3.14 12.69 -9.32
N LEU A 213 -3.88 12.17 -10.31
CA LEU A 213 -5.01 11.25 -10.10
C LEU A 213 -4.58 9.83 -9.72
N ASN A 214 -3.29 9.52 -9.87
CA ASN A 214 -2.70 8.22 -9.52
C ASN A 214 -3.44 7.01 -10.12
N LEU A 215 -3.91 7.15 -11.37
CA LEU A 215 -4.74 6.15 -12.06
C LEU A 215 -3.99 4.84 -12.30
N CYS A 216 -4.71 3.72 -12.26
CA CYS A 216 -4.17 2.41 -12.59
C CYS A 216 -3.86 2.29 -14.08
N HIS A 217 -2.57 2.26 -14.43
CA HIS A 217 -2.15 2.14 -15.84
C HIS A 217 -2.71 0.88 -16.50
N TRP A 218 -2.73 -0.25 -15.80
CA TRP A 218 -3.21 -1.52 -16.34
C TRP A 218 -4.71 -1.51 -16.61
N LEU A 219 -5.51 -0.99 -15.67
CA LEU A 219 -6.96 -0.91 -15.87
C LEU A 219 -7.30 0.05 -17.01
N PHE A 220 -6.75 1.26 -17.00
CA PHE A 220 -7.16 2.31 -17.93
C PHE A 220 -6.50 2.25 -19.31
N LEU A 221 -5.37 1.55 -19.47
CA LEU A 221 -4.74 1.35 -20.77
C LEU A 221 -5.04 -0.02 -21.38
N ARG A 222 -5.19 -1.07 -20.56
CA ARG A 222 -5.42 -2.45 -21.05
C ARG A 222 -6.81 -3.01 -20.78
N GLY A 223 -7.63 -2.30 -20.02
CA GLY A 223 -8.98 -2.76 -19.67
C GLY A 223 -9.01 -3.84 -18.60
N GLU A 224 -7.87 -4.23 -18.02
CA GLU A 224 -7.81 -5.24 -16.96
C GLU A 224 -6.80 -4.89 -15.87
N CYS A 225 -7.18 -5.06 -14.61
CA CYS A 225 -6.26 -5.05 -13.48
C CYS A 225 -6.54 -6.24 -12.57
N ARG A 226 -5.47 -6.96 -12.21
CA ARG A 226 -5.50 -8.14 -11.32
C ARG A 226 -5.10 -7.78 -9.87
N GLY A 227 -5.56 -6.61 -9.42
CA GLY A 227 -5.26 -6.04 -8.10
C GLY A 227 -4.03 -5.13 -8.10
N CYS A 228 -4.22 -3.88 -7.68
CA CYS A 228 -3.14 -2.93 -7.36
C CYS A 228 -3.66 -1.81 -6.44
N SER A 229 -2.75 -1.01 -5.88
CA SER A 229 -3.08 0.13 -5.00
C SER A 229 -3.34 1.46 -5.73
N ARG A 230 -3.33 1.46 -7.07
CA ARG A 230 -3.61 2.65 -7.89
C ARG A 230 -5.11 2.94 -7.93
N ASN A 231 -5.46 4.16 -8.28
CA ASN A 231 -6.85 4.59 -8.39
C ASN A 231 -7.54 3.88 -9.58
N HIS A 232 -8.64 3.17 -9.31
CA HIS A 232 -9.51 2.51 -10.31
C HIS A 232 -10.83 3.25 -10.55
N ALA A 233 -11.06 4.36 -9.85
CA ALA A 233 -12.29 5.14 -9.92
C ALA A 233 -12.07 6.40 -10.78
N HIS A 234 -12.32 6.24 -12.08
CA HIS A 234 -12.33 7.33 -13.05
C HIS A 234 -13.25 6.95 -14.22
N PRO A 235 -13.96 7.90 -14.84
CA PRO A 235 -14.65 7.66 -16.10
C PRO A 235 -13.69 7.11 -17.18
N PRO A 236 -14.21 6.50 -18.25
CA PRO A 236 -13.38 6.17 -19.42
C PRO A 236 -12.57 7.38 -19.88
N LEU A 237 -11.28 7.16 -20.16
CA LEU A 237 -10.38 8.24 -20.54
C LEU A 237 -10.73 8.76 -21.93
N THR A 238 -10.70 10.08 -22.08
CA THR A 238 -10.64 10.70 -23.41
C THR A 238 -9.31 10.36 -24.10
N ASP A 239 -9.23 10.48 -25.42
CA ASP A 239 -7.97 10.17 -26.15
C ASP A 239 -6.75 10.96 -25.66
N PRO A 240 -6.85 12.27 -25.34
CA PRO A 240 -5.73 13.01 -24.76
C PRO A 240 -5.35 12.53 -23.35
N GLU A 241 -6.33 12.14 -22.53
CA GLU A 241 -6.08 11.59 -21.19
C GLU A 241 -5.45 10.20 -21.26
N PHE A 242 -5.84 9.39 -22.24
CA PHE A 242 -5.24 8.09 -22.54
C PHE A 242 -3.77 8.26 -22.94
N ASP A 243 -3.47 9.17 -23.86
CA ASP A 243 -2.09 9.46 -24.29
C ASP A 243 -1.25 10.00 -23.12
N ALA A 244 -1.83 10.84 -22.26
CA ALA A 244 -1.17 11.32 -21.05
C ALA A 244 -0.83 10.19 -20.07
N LEU A 245 -1.78 9.29 -19.81
CA LEU A 245 -1.57 8.14 -18.93
C LEU A 245 -0.55 7.15 -19.54
N TRP A 246 -0.60 6.96 -20.86
CA TRP A 246 0.36 6.10 -21.56
C TRP A 246 1.79 6.69 -21.50
N LEU A 247 1.94 8.00 -21.67
CA LEU A 247 3.22 8.68 -21.52
C LEU A 247 3.80 8.52 -20.10
N LEU A 248 2.96 8.57 -19.07
CA LEU A 248 3.38 8.28 -17.68
C LEU A 248 3.77 6.80 -17.50
N ALA A 249 3.03 5.87 -18.08
CA ALA A 249 3.36 4.45 -18.02
C ALA A 249 4.72 4.14 -18.66
N ARG A 250 5.06 4.82 -19.76
CA ARG A 250 6.35 4.67 -20.46
C ARG A 250 7.57 5.17 -19.70
N GLN A 251 7.39 6.01 -18.67
CA GLN A 251 8.48 6.36 -17.76
C GLN A 251 8.99 5.12 -17.00
N GLY A 252 8.15 4.09 -16.85
CA GLY A 252 8.56 2.76 -16.43
C GLY A 252 9.16 1.97 -17.60
N PHE A 253 10.34 1.40 -17.40
CA PHE A 253 10.99 0.58 -18.42
C PHE A 253 10.37 -0.81 -18.53
N CYS A 254 10.23 -1.31 -19.75
CA CYS A 254 9.83 -2.68 -20.00
C CYS A 254 10.96 -3.66 -19.60
N ASN A 255 10.71 -4.51 -18.60
CA ASN A 255 11.70 -5.50 -18.12
C ASN A 255 12.09 -6.53 -19.20
N LYS A 256 11.14 -6.91 -20.07
CA LYS A 256 11.44 -7.82 -21.20
C LYS A 256 12.34 -7.16 -22.24
N ALA A 257 12.13 -5.87 -22.50
CA ALA A 257 12.99 -5.12 -23.42
C ALA A 257 14.40 -4.90 -22.85
N LYS A 258 14.57 -4.86 -21.52
CA LYS A 258 15.89 -4.80 -20.87
C LYS A 258 16.69 -6.10 -20.98
N GLN A 259 16.00 -7.24 -20.94
CA GLN A 259 16.64 -8.57 -20.89
C GLN A 259 16.79 -9.19 -22.27
N SER A 260 15.83 -8.94 -23.17
CA SER A 260 15.79 -9.51 -24.51
C SER A 260 14.87 -8.71 -25.43
N ARG A 261 13.74 -9.28 -25.85
CA ARG A 261 12.77 -8.71 -26.78
C ARG A 261 11.37 -8.75 -26.15
N CYS A 262 10.63 -7.67 -26.31
CA CYS A 262 9.23 -7.60 -25.88
C CYS A 262 8.30 -7.90 -27.06
N ASP A 263 7.68 -9.07 -27.06
CA ASP A 263 6.71 -9.48 -28.08
C ASP A 263 5.25 -9.12 -27.73
N ASP A 264 5.01 -8.51 -26.56
CA ASP A 264 3.68 -8.02 -26.20
C ASP A 264 3.39 -6.73 -26.98
N ILE A 265 2.61 -6.88 -28.06
CA ILE A 265 2.18 -5.77 -28.91
C ILE A 265 1.38 -4.71 -28.15
N LYS A 266 0.76 -5.05 -27.01
CA LYS A 266 0.00 -4.12 -26.15
C LYS A 266 0.78 -3.69 -24.91
N CYS A 267 2.11 -3.86 -24.89
CA CYS A 267 2.92 -3.41 -23.76
C CYS A 267 2.85 -1.89 -23.61
N ILE A 268 2.56 -1.43 -22.40
CA ILE A 268 2.33 -0.02 -22.05
C ILE A 268 3.59 0.70 -21.54
N TYR A 269 4.65 -0.06 -21.23
CA TYR A 269 5.92 0.44 -20.70
C TYR A 269 6.86 0.90 -21.81
N GLY A 270 7.91 1.64 -21.44
CA GLY A 270 8.88 2.17 -22.38
C GLY A 270 9.80 1.08 -22.95
N HIS A 271 9.99 1.12 -24.27
CA HIS A 271 10.88 0.26 -25.07
C HIS A 271 12.06 1.02 -25.68
N GLY A 272 12.27 2.28 -25.31
CA GLY A 272 13.49 3.02 -25.65
C GLY A 272 14.73 2.24 -25.20
N HIS A 273 15.49 1.70 -26.15
CA HIS A 273 16.82 1.18 -25.88
C HIS A 273 17.61 2.27 -25.19
N GLY A 274 18.15 1.96 -24.01
CA GLY A 274 19.14 2.83 -23.38
C GLY A 274 20.32 2.96 -24.33
N HIS A 275 20.44 4.10 -25.00
CA HIS A 275 21.74 4.58 -25.42
C HIS A 275 22.50 4.95 -24.14
N GLY A 276 23.17 3.95 -23.59
CA GLY A 276 24.45 4.14 -22.93
C GLY A 276 25.55 3.99 -23.99
N GLN A 277 25.74 5.03 -24.79
CA GLN A 277 27.04 5.47 -25.29
C GLN A 277 27.05 6.99 -25.17
#